data_AF-A0A4Z1I5R2-F1
#
_entry.id   AF-A0A4Z1I5R2-F1
#
_cell.length_a   1.000
_cell.length_b   1.000
_cell.length_c   1.000
_cell.angle_alpha   90.00
_cell.angle_beta   90.00
_cell.angle_gamma   90.00
#
_symmetry.space_group_name_H-M   'P 1'
#
loop_
_entity.id
_entity.type
_entity.pdbx_description
1 polymer ?
#
loop_
_entity_poly.entity_id
_entity_poly.type
_entity_poly.pdbx_seq_one_letter_code
_entity_poly.pdbx_strand_id
1 'polypeptide(L)'
;MTSSINLPTSDIVRSSPSYAPSEDNAPFIHWREKFHLKIQLMHWKRENKSWNFIVDEFAKKGIRRKNTSCWYSYYNRTLKEMNHLKDAVQADIVHKYKRLGESTLDPYMRQADYGGCWERISALMEMHCSRWTPARVKYAWTHGAADLFPELVLSS
;
A
#
# COMPACT_ATOMS: atom_id res chain seq x y z
N MET A 1 59.88 -17.62 24.17
CA MET A 1 59.02 -18.22 23.13
C MET A 1 57.59 -17.78 23.40
N THR A 2 57.15 -16.74 22.68
CA THR A 2 55.85 -16.07 22.80
C THR A 2 54.86 -16.70 21.81
N SER A 3 53.71 -17.16 22.29
CA SER A 3 52.57 -17.52 21.43
C SER A 3 51.43 -16.55 21.69
N SER A 4 51.26 -15.60 20.78
CA SER A 4 50.11 -14.70 20.73
C SER A 4 48.99 -15.37 19.94
N ILE A 5 47.82 -15.45 20.56
CA ILE A 5 46.58 -15.97 19.96
C ILE A 5 46.01 -14.85 19.07
N ASN A 6 46.03 -15.06 17.75
CA ASN A 6 45.30 -14.21 16.80
C ASN A 6 43.87 -14.72 16.68
N LEU A 7 42.90 -13.96 17.20
CA LEU A 7 41.49 -14.09 16.85
C LEU A 7 41.24 -13.34 15.52
N PRO A 8 40.60 -13.96 14.51
CA PRO A 8 40.07 -13.21 13.38
C PRO A 8 38.78 -12.51 13.79
N THR A 9 38.84 -11.17 13.81
CA THR A 9 37.69 -10.26 13.93
C THR A 9 36.69 -10.57 12.83
N SER A 10 35.51 -11.03 13.24
CA SER A 10 34.39 -11.31 12.34
C SER A 10 33.69 -10.01 11.97
N ASP A 11 34.27 -9.24 11.05
CA ASP A 11 33.57 -8.13 10.39
C ASP A 11 32.62 -8.68 9.32
N ILE A 12 31.51 -9.26 9.78
CA ILE A 12 30.35 -9.49 8.93
C ILE A 12 29.33 -8.41 9.29
N VAL A 13 29.59 -7.19 8.85
CA VAL A 13 28.50 -6.23 8.58
C VAL A 13 27.78 -6.79 7.36
N ARG A 14 26.84 -7.70 7.61
CA ARG A 14 25.88 -8.16 6.62
C ARG A 14 24.97 -6.97 6.34
N SER A 15 25.38 -6.11 5.41
CA SER A 15 24.50 -5.13 4.79
C SER A 15 23.33 -5.89 4.20
N SER A 16 22.24 -5.98 4.95
CA SER A 16 20.97 -6.49 4.43
C SER A 16 20.61 -5.59 3.26
N PRO A 17 20.51 -6.12 2.02
CA PRO A 17 20.03 -5.32 0.92
C PRO A 17 18.58 -4.94 1.25
N SER A 18 18.35 -3.65 1.48
CA SER A 18 17.01 -3.08 1.52
C SER A 18 16.43 -3.26 0.13
N TYR A 19 15.76 -4.39 -0.10
CA TYR A 19 14.93 -4.65 -1.27
C TYR A 19 13.62 -3.84 -1.17
N ALA A 20 13.71 -2.56 -0.84
CA ALA A 20 12.63 -1.64 -1.11
C ALA A 20 12.66 -1.41 -2.63
N PRO A 21 11.70 -1.92 -3.42
CA PRO A 21 11.65 -1.60 -4.84
C PRO A 21 11.58 -0.09 -4.98
N SER A 22 12.58 0.51 -5.65
CA SER A 22 12.58 1.94 -5.92
C SER A 22 11.31 2.33 -6.68
N GLU A 23 10.74 3.48 -6.36
CA GLU A 23 9.52 4.00 -7.00
C GLU A 23 9.70 4.23 -8.51
N ASP A 24 10.95 4.22 -8.99
CA ASP A 24 11.34 4.36 -10.39
C ASP A 24 11.44 3.02 -11.16
N ASN A 25 11.14 1.89 -10.51
CA ASN A 25 11.17 0.60 -11.20
C ASN A 25 9.96 0.46 -12.15
N ALA A 26 10.17 -0.03 -13.37
CA ALA A 26 9.14 -0.18 -14.40
C ALA A 26 7.85 -0.93 -13.94
N PRO A 27 7.92 -2.00 -13.12
CA PRO A 27 6.73 -2.66 -12.56
C PRO A 27 5.94 -1.80 -11.58
N PHE A 28 6.58 -0.83 -10.93
CA PHE A 28 5.90 0.14 -10.07
C PHE A 28 5.21 1.21 -10.90
N ILE A 29 5.89 1.77 -11.91
CA ILE A 29 5.32 2.76 -12.84
C ILE A 29 4.05 2.23 -13.53
N HIS A 30 4.12 1.02 -14.10
CA HIS A 30 2.95 0.40 -14.75
C HIS A 30 1.80 0.12 -13.77
N TRP A 31 2.14 -0.25 -12.54
CA TRP A 31 1.13 -0.45 -11.50
C TRP A 31 0.48 0.88 -11.11
N ARG A 32 1.27 1.94 -10.96
CA ARG A 32 0.82 3.29 -10.61
C ARG A 32 -0.16 3.84 -11.63
N GLU A 33 0.17 3.74 -12.93
CA GLU A 33 -0.74 4.17 -14.00
C GLU A 33 -2.09 3.46 -13.92
N LYS A 34 -2.07 2.12 -13.74
CA LYS A 34 -3.29 1.34 -13.56
C LYS A 34 -4.06 1.70 -12.30
N PHE A 35 -3.35 2.03 -11.22
CA PHE A 35 -3.95 2.44 -9.96
C PHE A 35 -4.70 3.77 -10.10
N HIS A 36 -4.14 4.75 -10.80
CA HIS A 36 -4.85 6.01 -11.08
C HIS A 36 -6.18 5.79 -11.82
N LEU A 37 -6.22 4.86 -12.76
CA LEU A 37 -7.46 4.50 -13.45
C LEU A 37 -8.51 3.90 -12.50
N LYS A 38 -8.06 3.12 -11.50
CA LYS A 38 -8.94 2.55 -10.46
C LYS A 38 -9.55 3.64 -9.60
N ILE A 39 -8.71 4.56 -9.09
CA ILE A 39 -9.15 5.67 -8.25
C ILE A 39 -10.11 6.59 -9.02
N GLN A 40 -9.78 6.97 -10.26
CA GLN A 40 -10.66 7.79 -11.09
C GLN A 40 -12.02 7.12 -11.31
N LEU A 41 -12.04 5.81 -11.60
CA LEU A 41 -13.28 5.04 -11.76
C LEU A 41 -14.11 5.04 -10.47
N MET A 42 -13.47 4.89 -9.31
CA MET A 42 -14.13 4.91 -7.99
C MET A 42 -14.77 6.27 -7.71
N HIS A 43 -14.07 7.38 -7.95
CA HIS A 43 -14.63 8.73 -7.77
C HIS A 43 -15.84 8.98 -8.66
N TRP A 44 -15.74 8.68 -9.96
CA TRP A 44 -16.88 8.83 -10.85
C TRP A 44 -18.08 7.99 -10.44
N LYS A 45 -17.87 6.80 -9.87
CA LYS A 45 -18.97 6.01 -9.32
C LYS A 45 -19.57 6.61 -8.05
N ARG A 46 -18.76 7.20 -7.15
CA ARG A 46 -19.27 7.95 -5.98
C ARG A 46 -20.06 9.19 -6.38
N GLU A 47 -19.64 9.88 -7.44
CA GLU A 47 -20.34 11.02 -8.04
C GLU A 47 -21.57 10.62 -8.87
N ASN A 48 -21.99 9.36 -8.81
CA ASN A 48 -23.13 8.82 -9.56
C ASN A 48 -23.05 9.02 -11.09
N LYS A 49 -21.83 9.08 -11.65
CA LYS A 49 -21.67 9.11 -13.12
C LYS A 49 -22.20 7.81 -13.73
N SER A 50 -22.85 7.96 -14.89
CA SER A 50 -23.40 6.83 -15.64
C SER A 50 -22.29 5.97 -16.25
N TRP A 51 -22.58 4.71 -16.54
CA TRP A 51 -21.61 3.84 -17.20
C TRP A 51 -21.25 4.32 -18.60
N ASN A 52 -22.21 4.89 -19.34
CA ASN A 52 -21.96 5.45 -20.67
C ASN A 52 -20.94 6.60 -20.60
N PHE A 53 -21.11 7.52 -19.65
CA PHE A 53 -20.13 8.58 -19.41
C PHE A 53 -18.73 8.02 -19.15
N ILE A 54 -18.62 7.01 -18.28
CA ILE A 54 -17.33 6.38 -17.92
C ILE A 54 -16.68 5.72 -19.14
N VAL A 55 -17.47 4.99 -19.94
CA VAL A 55 -17.00 4.34 -21.16
C VAL A 55 -16.44 5.39 -22.12
N ASP A 56 -17.17 6.47 -22.36
CA ASP A 56 -16.79 7.52 -23.29
C ASP A 56 -15.52 8.25 -22.83
N GLU A 57 -15.44 8.62 -21.55
CA GLU A 57 -14.28 9.32 -21.01
C GLU A 57 -13.00 8.48 -21.02
N PHE A 58 -13.09 7.18 -20.69
CA PHE A 58 -11.93 6.30 -20.82
C PHE A 58 -11.57 6.02 -22.28
N ALA A 59 -12.55 5.95 -23.19
CA ALA A 59 -12.29 5.79 -24.61
C ALA A 59 -11.53 6.98 -25.22
N LYS A 60 -11.83 8.22 -24.79
CA LYS A 60 -11.07 9.43 -25.17
C LYS A 60 -9.60 9.35 -24.78
N LYS A 61 -9.29 8.67 -23.67
CA LYS A 61 -7.92 8.41 -23.19
C LYS A 61 -7.27 7.16 -23.83
N GLY A 62 -7.89 6.56 -24.85
CA GLY A 62 -7.41 5.34 -25.49
C GLY A 62 -7.65 4.06 -24.70
N ILE A 63 -8.35 4.11 -23.57
CA ILE A 63 -8.60 2.97 -22.69
C ILE A 63 -9.93 2.35 -23.06
N ARG A 64 -9.88 1.27 -23.86
CA ARG A 64 -11.07 0.59 -24.35
C ARG A 64 -11.29 -0.73 -23.60
N ARG A 65 -12.46 -0.88 -22.99
CA ARG A 65 -13.01 -2.19 -22.59
C ARG A 65 -14.21 -2.49 -23.48
N LYS A 66 -14.41 -3.77 -23.81
CA LYS A 66 -15.35 -4.21 -24.86
C LYS A 66 -16.80 -3.76 -24.63
N ASN A 67 -17.25 -3.69 -23.38
CA ASN A 67 -18.63 -3.34 -23.03
C ASN A 67 -18.77 -2.83 -21.59
N THR A 68 -19.95 -2.34 -21.25
CA THR A 68 -20.32 -1.87 -19.91
C THR A 68 -20.15 -2.95 -18.84
N SER A 69 -20.45 -4.21 -19.14
CA SER A 69 -20.30 -5.33 -18.18
C SER A 69 -18.83 -5.52 -17.76
N CYS A 70 -17.88 -5.29 -18.67
CA CYS A 70 -16.45 -5.31 -18.36
C CYS A 70 -16.05 -4.17 -17.40
N TRP A 71 -16.62 -2.98 -17.56
CA TRP A 71 -16.41 -1.86 -16.64
C TRP A 71 -17.04 -2.12 -15.27
N TYR A 72 -18.25 -2.66 -15.24
CA TYR A 72 -18.92 -3.06 -14.00
C TYR A 72 -18.10 -4.09 -13.22
N SER A 73 -17.62 -5.14 -13.89
CA SER A 73 -16.73 -6.15 -13.29
C SER A 73 -15.40 -5.54 -12.82
N TYR A 74 -14.84 -4.59 -13.57
CA TYR A 74 -13.61 -3.91 -13.18
C TYR A 74 -13.81 -3.02 -11.94
N TYR A 75 -14.93 -2.30 -11.88
CA TYR A 75 -15.33 -1.52 -10.71
C TYR A 75 -15.50 -2.40 -9.48
N ASN A 76 -16.27 -3.49 -9.55
CA ASN A 76 -16.50 -4.36 -8.39
C ASN A 76 -15.21 -4.98 -7.84
N ARG A 77 -14.29 -5.38 -8.73
CA ARG A 77 -12.97 -5.86 -8.30
C ARG A 77 -12.15 -4.77 -7.63
N THR A 78 -12.18 -3.56 -8.18
CA THR A 78 -11.50 -2.39 -7.61
C THR A 78 -12.09 -2.05 -6.24
N LEU A 79 -13.41 -2.02 -6.11
CA LEU A 79 -14.11 -1.78 -4.85
C LEU A 79 -13.70 -2.81 -3.79
N LYS A 80 -13.67 -4.10 -4.13
CA LYS A 80 -13.22 -5.16 -3.23
C LYS A 80 -11.77 -4.96 -2.78
N GLU A 81 -10.89 -4.63 -3.71
CA GLU A 81 -9.48 -4.36 -3.43
C GLU A 81 -9.30 -3.13 -2.52
N MET A 82 -10.06 -2.05 -2.74
CA MET A 82 -10.03 -0.86 -1.89
C MET A 82 -10.61 -1.15 -0.51
N ASN A 83 -11.65 -1.99 -0.40
CA ASN A 83 -12.18 -2.42 0.90
C ASN A 83 -11.15 -3.25 1.69
N HIS A 84 -10.42 -4.15 1.04
CA HIS A 84 -9.33 -4.85 1.74
C HIS A 84 -8.25 -3.88 2.24
N LEU A 85 -7.91 -2.84 1.46
CA LEU A 85 -6.98 -1.81 1.90
C LEU A 85 -7.53 -1.04 3.12
N LYS A 86 -8.81 -0.69 3.09
CA LYS A 86 -9.53 -0.09 4.23
C LYS A 86 -9.43 -0.98 5.47
N ASP A 87 -9.77 -2.25 5.35
CA ASP A 87 -9.77 -3.22 6.46
C ASP A 87 -8.36 -3.41 7.03
N ALA A 88 -7.34 -3.49 6.18
CA ALA A 88 -5.94 -3.57 6.59
C ALA A 88 -5.48 -2.32 7.36
N VAL A 89 -5.87 -1.13 6.90
CA VAL A 89 -5.58 0.13 7.61
C VAL A 89 -6.30 0.19 8.96
N GLN A 90 -7.58 -0.20 9.01
CA GLN A 90 -8.34 -0.28 10.27
C GLN A 90 -7.69 -1.24 11.26
N ALA A 91 -7.27 -2.41 10.80
CA ALA A 91 -6.58 -3.38 11.64
C ALA A 91 -5.25 -2.83 12.19
N ASP A 92 -4.43 -2.12 11.39
CA ASP A 92 -3.21 -1.51 11.91
C ASP A 92 -3.51 -0.38 12.91
N ILE A 93 -4.54 0.43 12.69
CA ILE A 93 -4.97 1.47 13.65
C ILE A 93 -5.37 0.85 14.99
N VAL A 94 -6.18 -0.21 14.98
CA VAL A 94 -6.58 -0.92 16.21
C VAL A 94 -5.36 -1.53 16.91
N HIS A 95 -4.47 -2.17 16.15
CA HIS A 95 -3.25 -2.73 16.71
C HIS A 95 -2.30 -1.66 17.26
N LYS A 96 -2.26 -0.46 16.66
CA LYS A 96 -1.49 0.68 17.18
C LYS A 96 -1.97 1.09 18.57
N TYR A 97 -3.28 1.17 18.81
CA TYR A 97 -3.81 1.47 20.15
C TYR A 97 -3.41 0.40 21.18
N LYS A 98 -3.43 -0.88 20.78
CA LYS A 98 -2.97 -1.98 21.63
C LYS A 98 -1.47 -1.86 21.95
N ARG A 99 -0.63 -1.64 20.93
CA ARG A 99 0.82 -1.49 21.09
C ARG A 99 1.18 -0.28 21.94
N LEU A 100 0.53 0.87 21.74
CA LEU A 100 0.76 2.07 22.56
C LEU A 100 0.31 1.89 24.01
N GLY A 101 -0.76 1.14 24.27
CA GLY A 101 -1.19 0.77 25.61
C GLY A 101 -0.19 -0.15 26.35
N GLU A 102 0.54 -0.98 25.60
CA GLU A 102 1.60 -1.86 26.12
C GLU A 102 2.98 -1.14 26.19
N SER A 103 3.18 -0.07 25.41
CA SER A 103 4.46 0.61 25.13
C SER A 103 4.68 1.91 25.93
N THR A 104 3.92 2.17 27.00
CA THR A 104 4.19 3.32 27.89
C THR A 104 5.59 3.31 28.51
N LEU A 105 6.31 2.18 28.44
CA LEU A 105 7.61 1.95 29.09
C LEU A 105 8.85 2.04 28.19
N ASP A 106 8.75 2.07 26.85
CA ASP A 106 9.94 2.06 25.97
C ASP A 106 9.85 3.09 24.81
N PRO A 107 10.69 4.15 24.81
CA PRO A 107 10.78 5.13 23.73
C PRO A 107 11.13 4.53 22.36
N TYR A 108 11.91 3.43 22.32
CA TYR A 108 12.33 2.79 21.07
C TYR A 108 11.15 2.11 20.35
N MET A 109 10.23 1.52 21.13
CA MET A 109 9.01 0.92 20.59
C MET A 109 8.07 1.95 19.96
N ARG A 110 8.04 3.20 20.47
CA ARG A 110 7.24 4.27 19.85
C ARG A 110 7.76 4.65 18.47
N GLN A 111 9.07 4.69 18.27
CA GLN A 111 9.65 5.12 16.98
C GLN A 111 9.49 4.08 15.87
N ALA A 112 9.58 2.79 16.21
CA ALA A 112 9.28 1.69 15.30
C ALA A 112 7.80 1.67 14.84
N ASP A 113 6.90 2.16 15.69
CA ASP A 113 5.47 2.19 15.38
C ASP A 113 5.10 3.20 14.29
N TYR A 114 5.78 4.36 14.26
CA TYR A 114 5.61 5.38 13.22
C TYR A 114 6.31 4.99 11.91
N GLY A 115 7.49 4.38 11.97
CA GLY A 115 8.27 4.04 10.77
C GLY A 115 7.75 2.83 9.97
N GLY A 116 7.11 1.86 10.63
CA GLY A 116 6.76 0.56 10.04
C GLY A 116 5.30 0.36 9.62
N CYS A 117 4.47 1.42 9.54
CA CYS A 117 3.04 1.25 9.29
C CYS A 117 2.74 0.71 7.89
N TRP A 118 3.50 1.13 6.87
CA TRP A 118 3.30 0.67 5.49
C TRP A 118 3.66 -0.81 5.33
N GLU A 119 4.70 -1.28 6.02
CA GLU A 119 5.10 -2.68 6.06
C GLU A 119 4.01 -3.55 6.69
N ARG A 120 3.45 -3.11 7.82
CA ARG A 120 2.37 -3.84 8.50
C ARG A 120 1.09 -3.88 7.67
N ILE A 121 0.68 -2.75 7.09
CA ILE A 121 -0.51 -2.70 6.22
C ILE A 121 -0.27 -3.56 4.97
N SER A 122 0.94 -3.53 4.39
CA SER A 122 1.31 -4.39 3.26
C SER A 122 1.20 -5.87 3.61
N ALA A 123 1.70 -6.28 4.77
CA ALA A 123 1.60 -7.67 5.23
C ALA A 123 0.14 -8.09 5.45
N LEU A 124 -0.70 -7.19 5.97
CA LEU A 124 -2.14 -7.44 6.10
C LEU A 124 -2.82 -7.59 4.72
N MET A 125 -2.35 -6.85 3.72
CA MET A 125 -2.83 -6.93 2.34
C MET A 125 -2.38 -8.19 1.60
N GLU A 126 -1.21 -8.76 1.92
CA GLU A 126 -0.73 -10.01 1.30
C GLU A 126 -1.71 -11.17 1.49
N MET A 127 -2.41 -11.21 2.63
CA MET A 127 -3.49 -12.19 2.89
C MET A 127 -4.65 -12.10 1.88
N HIS A 128 -4.79 -10.95 1.22
CA HIS A 128 -5.88 -10.67 0.29
C HIS A 128 -5.43 -10.53 -1.17
N CYS A 129 -4.16 -10.20 -1.44
CA CYS A 129 -3.55 -10.12 -2.78
C CYS A 129 -2.01 -10.08 -2.71
N SER A 130 -1.33 -10.97 -3.44
CA SER A 130 0.14 -11.15 -3.45
C SER A 130 0.97 -10.03 -4.13
N ARG A 131 0.41 -8.84 -4.33
CA ARG A 131 1.06 -7.75 -5.11
C ARG A 131 1.16 -6.41 -4.38
N TRP A 132 0.72 -6.33 -3.14
CA TRP A 132 0.83 -5.10 -2.36
C TRP A 132 2.17 -5.08 -1.64
N THR A 133 3.06 -4.18 -2.05
CA THR A 133 4.32 -3.89 -1.37
C THR A 133 4.14 -2.65 -0.50
N PRO A 134 5.01 -2.40 0.50
CA PRO A 134 4.91 -1.21 1.36
C PRO A 134 4.90 0.10 0.54
N ALA A 135 5.75 0.19 -0.49
CA ALA A 135 5.77 1.32 -1.42
C ALA A 135 4.43 1.52 -2.14
N ARG A 136 3.78 0.43 -2.59
CA ARG A 136 2.47 0.50 -3.26
C ARG A 136 1.36 0.91 -2.30
N VAL A 137 1.40 0.42 -1.06
CA VAL A 137 0.44 0.82 -0.02
C VAL A 137 0.58 2.31 0.28
N LYS A 138 1.80 2.77 0.56
CA LYS A 138 2.09 4.19 0.81
C LYS A 138 1.63 5.06 -0.35
N TYR A 139 1.96 4.66 -1.59
CA TYR A 139 1.55 5.38 -2.79
C TYR A 139 0.02 5.42 -2.92
N ALA A 140 -0.65 4.28 -2.79
CA ALA A 140 -2.11 4.19 -2.90
C ALA A 140 -2.81 5.09 -1.89
N TRP A 141 -2.37 5.04 -0.63
CA TRP A 141 -2.93 5.86 0.45
C TRP A 141 -2.80 7.35 0.13
N THR A 142 -1.59 7.79 -0.22
CA THR A 142 -1.27 9.20 -0.50
C THR A 142 -1.86 9.74 -1.79
N HIS A 143 -2.21 8.86 -2.75
CA HIS A 143 -2.68 9.25 -4.09
C HIS A 143 -4.12 8.81 -4.35
N GLY A 144 -4.98 8.95 -3.35
CA GLY A 144 -6.44 8.92 -3.51
C GLY A 144 -7.18 7.83 -2.75
N ALA A 145 -6.51 6.80 -2.22
CA ALA A 145 -7.21 5.83 -1.37
C ALA A 145 -7.62 6.45 -0.02
N ALA A 146 -6.84 7.38 0.55
CA ALA A 146 -7.25 8.09 1.77
C ALA A 146 -8.56 8.89 1.56
N ASP A 147 -8.72 9.54 0.40
CA ASP A 147 -9.95 10.28 0.06
C ASP A 147 -11.17 9.35 -0.07
N LEU A 148 -10.93 8.07 -0.34
CA LEU A 148 -11.99 7.08 -0.33
C LEU A 148 -12.46 6.77 1.11
N PHE A 149 -11.63 6.96 2.13
CA PHE A 149 -11.90 6.56 3.51
C PHE A 149 -11.57 7.70 4.49
N PRO A 150 -12.29 8.85 4.42
CA PRO A 150 -11.97 10.03 5.21
C PRO A 150 -12.07 9.81 6.73
N GLU A 151 -12.76 8.75 7.17
CA GLU A 151 -12.86 8.34 8.57
C GLU A 151 -11.57 7.70 9.12
N LEU A 152 -10.62 7.32 8.26
CA LEU A 152 -9.39 6.65 8.65
C LEU A 152 -8.21 7.62 8.61
N VAL A 153 -7.62 7.86 9.78
CA VAL A 153 -6.44 8.72 9.90
C VAL A 153 -5.24 7.85 10.29
N LEU A 154 -4.31 7.68 9.35
CA LEU A 154 -2.98 7.19 9.67
C LEU A 154 -2.14 8.36 10.18
N SER A 155 -1.57 8.21 11.37
CA SER A 155 -0.65 9.20 11.92
C SER A 155 0.61 9.19 11.06
N SER A 156 0.80 10.24 10.27
CA SER A 156 2.00 10.51 9.46
C SER A 156 3.21 10.84 10.32
#